data_AF-A0AAV4ER50-F1
#
_entry.id   AF-A0AAV4ER50-F1
#
_cell.length_a   1.000
_cell.length_b   1.000
_cell.length_c   1.000
_cell.angle_alpha   90.00
_cell.angle_beta   90.00
_cell.angle_gamma   90.00
#
_symmetry.space_group_name_H-M   'P 1'
#
loop_
_entity.id
_entity.type
_entity.pdbx_description
1 polymer ?
#
loop_
_entity_poly.entity_id
_entity_poly.type
_entity_poly.pdbx_seq_one_letter_code
_entity_poly.pdbx_strand_id
1 'polypeptide(L)'
;MTKKKRKKKRKKKKRKRKRKKKERKRKRKKKRKRKIKKKKKTKKKKEKEEEEEEEKEKKEEEEEEEEEEEEEQPEKEEKEKEEEEEEKEEKEEEEKKITGFCHESVQWLYGQACQLAETTDGDRQKATGHRNLVVVVKVVVVVVVVVVVVVIVAVVVVLVVVLVVVLVVVIFSSNSRSSSSSNRSSSSKSSVVIVEVVVEVIEVVVVKVVVILEIVVEVVVVVVVVVVVVVVVVVAFNSNNRSSTIS
;
A
#
# COMPACT_ATOMS: atom_id res chain seq x y z
N MET A 1 27.66 -90.72 -2.13
CA MET A 1 27.66 -89.46 -2.94
C MET A 1 29.01 -88.75 -2.82
N THR A 2 29.78 -88.57 -3.90
CA THR A 2 31.16 -88.07 -3.81
C THR A 2 31.26 -86.59 -3.37
N LYS A 3 32.33 -86.23 -2.64
CA LYS A 3 32.63 -84.85 -2.19
C LYS A 3 32.54 -83.84 -3.34
N LYS A 4 32.92 -84.24 -4.57
CA LYS A 4 32.81 -83.45 -5.82
C LYS A 4 31.36 -83.09 -6.19
N LYS A 5 30.41 -84.04 -6.13
CA LYS A 5 28.97 -83.80 -6.39
C LYS A 5 28.37 -82.80 -5.39
N ARG A 6 28.71 -82.90 -4.09
CA ARG A 6 28.27 -81.95 -3.04
C ARG A 6 28.78 -80.53 -3.30
N LYS A 7 30.08 -80.36 -3.65
CA LYS A 7 30.65 -79.05 -4.02
C LYS A 7 29.95 -78.43 -5.24
N LYS A 8 29.66 -79.22 -6.29
CA LYS A 8 28.92 -78.75 -7.50
C LYS A 8 27.50 -78.27 -7.15
N LYS A 9 26.76 -79.02 -6.31
CA LYS A 9 25.41 -78.64 -5.84
C LYS A 9 25.43 -77.33 -5.03
N ARG A 10 26.39 -77.15 -4.12
CA ARG A 10 26.59 -75.90 -3.36
C ARG A 10 26.91 -74.71 -4.29
N LYS A 11 27.82 -74.87 -5.26
CA LYS A 11 28.13 -73.83 -6.27
C LYS A 11 26.89 -73.44 -7.09
N LYS A 12 26.09 -74.42 -7.56
CA LYS A 12 24.83 -74.17 -8.29
C LYS A 12 23.81 -73.40 -7.44
N LYS A 13 23.62 -73.79 -6.17
CA LYS A 13 22.73 -73.08 -5.22
C LYS A 13 23.20 -71.64 -4.97
N LYS A 14 24.51 -71.40 -4.80
CA LYS A 14 25.10 -70.06 -4.65
C LYS A 14 24.87 -69.19 -5.89
N ARG A 15 25.06 -69.73 -7.11
CA ARG A 15 24.77 -69.03 -8.37
C ARG A 15 23.28 -68.67 -8.50
N LYS A 16 22.36 -69.60 -8.18
CA LYS A 16 20.90 -69.34 -8.19
C LYS A 16 20.51 -68.24 -7.21
N ARG A 17 21.04 -68.25 -5.98
CA ARG A 17 20.83 -67.18 -4.98
C ARG A 17 21.37 -65.82 -5.46
N LYS A 18 22.58 -65.78 -6.05
CA LYS A 18 23.15 -64.55 -6.64
C LYS A 18 22.29 -63.99 -7.78
N ARG A 19 21.81 -64.84 -8.71
CA ARG A 19 20.89 -64.43 -9.78
C ARG A 19 19.59 -63.86 -9.23
N LYS A 20 18.93 -64.56 -8.28
CA LYS A 20 17.69 -64.08 -7.62
C LYS A 20 17.90 -62.75 -6.87
N LYS A 21 19.04 -62.56 -6.20
CA LYS A 21 19.41 -61.28 -5.55
C LYS A 21 19.60 -60.15 -6.57
N LYS A 22 20.28 -60.40 -7.70
CA LYS A 22 20.48 -59.42 -8.78
C LYS A 22 19.15 -59.03 -9.43
N GLU A 23 18.26 -59.98 -9.67
CA GLU A 23 16.92 -59.75 -10.22
C GLU A 23 16.05 -58.90 -9.28
N ARG A 24 16.02 -59.22 -7.97
CA ARG A 24 15.33 -58.40 -6.95
C ARG A 24 15.85 -56.97 -6.90
N LYS A 25 17.18 -56.77 -6.99
CA LYS A 25 17.80 -55.43 -7.06
C LYS A 25 17.35 -54.67 -8.32
N ARG A 26 17.32 -55.32 -9.50
CA ARG A 26 16.82 -54.73 -10.75
C ARG A 26 15.35 -54.32 -10.64
N LYS A 27 14.48 -55.20 -10.11
CA LYS A 27 13.06 -54.90 -9.87
C LYS A 27 12.87 -53.72 -8.92
N ARG A 28 13.62 -53.65 -7.81
CA ARG A 28 13.60 -52.50 -6.87
C ARG A 28 14.05 -51.20 -7.54
N LYS A 29 15.14 -51.21 -8.32
CA LYS A 29 15.61 -50.04 -9.08
C LYS A 29 14.54 -49.56 -10.09
N LYS A 30 13.90 -50.47 -10.85
CA LYS A 30 12.82 -50.13 -11.79
C LYS A 30 11.61 -49.52 -11.07
N LYS A 31 11.19 -50.07 -9.93
CA LYS A 31 10.10 -49.51 -9.10
C LYS A 31 10.43 -48.11 -8.56
N ARG A 32 11.67 -47.87 -8.08
CA ARG A 32 12.13 -46.54 -7.62
C ARG A 32 12.13 -45.52 -8.77
N LYS A 33 12.64 -45.88 -9.95
CA LYS A 33 12.60 -45.00 -11.13
C LYS A 33 11.17 -44.62 -11.54
N ARG A 34 10.22 -45.57 -11.52
CA ARG A 34 8.79 -45.29 -11.80
C ARG A 34 8.17 -44.34 -10.77
N LYS A 35 8.46 -44.53 -9.47
CA LYS A 35 7.98 -43.61 -8.42
C LYS A 35 8.52 -42.19 -8.59
N ILE A 36 9.81 -42.05 -8.92
CA ILE A 36 10.43 -40.74 -9.17
C ILE A 36 9.80 -40.06 -10.39
N LYS A 37 9.61 -40.79 -11.51
CA LYS A 37 8.94 -40.25 -12.69
C LYS A 37 7.49 -39.80 -12.39
N LYS A 38 6.74 -40.60 -11.62
CA LYS A 38 5.37 -40.22 -11.22
C LYS A 38 5.37 -38.95 -10.35
N LYS A 39 6.25 -38.85 -9.35
CA LYS A 39 6.41 -37.64 -8.53
C LYS A 39 6.78 -36.40 -9.36
N LYS A 40 7.73 -36.51 -10.30
CA LYS A 40 8.08 -35.39 -11.19
C LYS A 40 6.92 -34.96 -12.07
N LYS A 41 6.14 -35.89 -12.63
CA LYS A 41 4.96 -35.57 -13.44
C LYS A 41 3.87 -34.87 -12.62
N THR A 42 3.65 -35.30 -11.37
CA THR A 42 2.68 -34.64 -10.47
C THR A 42 3.16 -33.25 -10.06
N LYS A 43 4.45 -33.06 -9.74
CA LYS A 43 5.01 -31.72 -9.42
C LYS A 43 4.84 -30.75 -10.59
N LYS A 44 5.21 -31.17 -11.81
CA LYS A 44 5.04 -30.34 -13.02
C LYS A 44 3.58 -30.02 -13.33
N LYS A 45 2.63 -30.93 -13.03
CA LYS A 45 1.20 -30.65 -13.22
C LYS A 45 0.72 -29.60 -12.21
N LYS A 46 1.16 -29.69 -10.96
CA LYS A 46 0.82 -28.71 -9.91
C LYS A 46 1.41 -27.33 -10.22
N GLU A 47 2.68 -27.27 -10.63
CA GLU A 47 3.32 -26.02 -11.04
C GLU A 47 2.58 -25.36 -12.21
N LYS A 48 2.09 -26.14 -13.18
CA LYS A 48 1.31 -25.59 -14.30
C LYS A 48 -0.10 -25.12 -13.88
N GLU A 49 -0.74 -25.81 -12.95
CA GLU A 49 -2.04 -25.38 -12.41
C GLU A 49 -1.91 -24.08 -11.62
N GLU A 50 -0.84 -23.93 -10.85
CA GLU A 50 -0.53 -22.72 -10.07
C GLU A 50 -0.19 -21.53 -10.98
N GLU A 51 0.56 -21.75 -12.06
CA GLU A 51 0.85 -20.72 -13.09
C GLU A 51 -0.43 -20.29 -13.86
N GLU A 52 -1.36 -21.21 -14.13
CA GLU A 52 -2.63 -20.92 -14.81
C GLU A 52 -3.65 -20.24 -13.88
N GLU A 53 -3.53 -20.41 -12.56
CA GLU A 53 -4.32 -19.71 -11.55
C GLU A 53 -3.81 -18.26 -11.38
N GLU A 54 -2.49 -18.06 -11.29
CA GLU A 54 -1.87 -16.72 -11.22
C GLU A 54 -2.12 -15.89 -12.50
N GLU A 55 -2.17 -16.53 -13.68
CA GLU A 55 -2.52 -15.83 -14.94
C GLU A 55 -4.00 -15.42 -14.99
N LYS A 56 -4.90 -16.14 -14.29
CA LYS A 56 -6.32 -15.76 -14.20
C LYS A 56 -6.53 -14.62 -13.22
N GLU A 57 -5.89 -14.67 -12.05
CA GLU A 57 -5.97 -13.56 -11.08
C GLU A 57 -5.49 -12.24 -11.71
N LYS A 58 -4.39 -12.26 -12.46
CA LYS A 58 -3.90 -11.06 -13.16
C LYS A 58 -4.87 -10.52 -14.22
N LYS A 59 -5.63 -11.40 -14.87
CA LYS A 59 -6.64 -10.97 -15.86
C LYS A 59 -7.87 -10.38 -15.20
N GLU A 60 -8.31 -10.94 -14.06
CA GLU A 60 -9.41 -10.37 -13.28
C GLU A 60 -9.02 -8.99 -12.72
N GLU A 61 -7.78 -8.82 -12.24
CA GLU A 61 -7.27 -7.52 -11.75
C GLU A 61 -7.16 -6.47 -12.87
N GLU A 62 -6.74 -6.86 -14.08
CA GLU A 62 -6.67 -5.96 -15.25
C GLU A 62 -8.06 -5.56 -15.78
N GLU A 63 -9.06 -6.47 -15.68
CA GLU A 63 -10.45 -6.19 -16.06
C GLU A 63 -11.17 -5.28 -15.04
N GLU A 64 -10.82 -5.38 -13.75
CA GLU A 64 -11.33 -4.50 -12.69
C GLU A 64 -10.73 -3.08 -12.78
N GLU A 65 -9.43 -2.93 -13.13
CA GLU A 65 -8.82 -1.63 -13.41
C GLU A 65 -9.43 -0.92 -14.64
N GLU A 66 -9.77 -1.66 -15.71
CA GLU A 66 -10.46 -1.09 -16.88
C GLU A 66 -11.89 -0.61 -16.55
N GLU A 67 -12.65 -1.32 -15.70
CA GLU A 67 -13.98 -0.87 -15.26
C GLU A 67 -13.91 0.42 -14.41
N GLU A 68 -12.92 0.55 -13.51
CA GLU A 68 -12.75 1.78 -12.71
C GLU A 68 -12.37 3.00 -13.58
N GLU A 69 -11.53 2.84 -14.60
CA GLU A 69 -11.19 3.95 -15.52
C GLU A 69 -12.38 4.39 -16.39
N GLU A 70 -13.30 3.48 -16.75
CA GLU A 70 -14.49 3.82 -17.54
C GLU A 70 -15.54 4.59 -16.71
N GLU A 71 -15.64 4.34 -15.39
CA GLU A 71 -16.54 5.08 -14.50
C GLU A 71 -16.05 6.50 -14.14
N GLU A 72 -14.73 6.79 -14.14
CA GLU A 72 -14.21 8.13 -13.82
C GLU A 72 -14.36 9.18 -14.94
N GLN A 73 -14.49 8.76 -16.21
CA GLN A 73 -14.62 9.71 -17.34
C GLN A 73 -15.90 10.57 -17.32
N PRO A 74 -17.11 10.02 -17.07
CA PRO A 74 -18.33 10.83 -17.09
C PRO A 74 -18.39 11.87 -15.97
N GLU A 75 -17.85 11.59 -14.77
CA GLU A 75 -17.85 12.55 -13.66
C GLU A 75 -16.98 13.79 -13.96
N LYS A 76 -15.86 13.62 -14.66
CA LYS A 76 -15.02 14.78 -15.08
C LYS A 76 -15.72 15.62 -16.14
N GLU A 77 -16.39 15.00 -17.10
CA GLU A 77 -17.05 15.71 -18.20
C GLU A 77 -18.32 16.46 -17.72
N GLU A 78 -19.01 15.96 -16.70
CA GLU A 78 -20.16 16.64 -16.10
C GLU A 78 -19.72 17.86 -15.26
N LYS A 79 -18.60 17.73 -14.54
CA LYS A 79 -18.05 18.82 -13.72
C LYS A 79 -17.46 19.98 -14.53
N GLU A 80 -16.81 19.70 -15.67
CA GLU A 80 -16.37 20.74 -16.60
C GLU A 80 -17.55 21.52 -17.20
N LYS A 81 -18.69 20.85 -17.47
CA LYS A 81 -19.90 21.53 -17.97
C LYS A 81 -20.54 22.45 -16.94
N GLU A 82 -20.55 22.04 -15.67
CA GLU A 82 -21.10 22.85 -14.57
C GLU A 82 -20.25 24.11 -14.32
N GLU A 83 -18.91 23.99 -14.33
CA GLU A 83 -18.01 25.15 -14.25
C GLU A 83 -18.17 26.11 -15.45
N GLU A 84 -18.39 25.59 -16.67
CA GLU A 84 -18.60 26.44 -17.86
C GLU A 84 -19.96 27.16 -17.85
N GLU A 85 -20.99 26.62 -17.20
CA GLU A 85 -22.28 27.31 -16.98
C GLU A 85 -22.18 28.40 -15.91
N GLU A 86 -21.52 28.14 -14.77
CA GLU A 86 -21.32 29.17 -13.73
C GLU A 86 -20.52 30.37 -14.26
N GLU A 87 -19.46 30.14 -15.06
CA GLU A 87 -18.66 31.23 -15.63
C GLU A 87 -19.45 32.09 -16.64
N LYS A 88 -20.46 31.50 -17.31
CA LYS A 88 -21.36 32.24 -18.22
C LYS A 88 -22.39 33.09 -17.45
N GLU A 89 -22.93 32.59 -16.34
CA GLU A 89 -23.86 33.35 -15.50
C GLU A 89 -23.18 34.56 -14.84
N GLU A 90 -21.96 34.42 -14.32
CA GLU A 90 -21.22 35.56 -13.74
C GLU A 90 -20.95 36.67 -14.75
N LYS A 91 -20.57 36.32 -15.99
CA LYS A 91 -20.35 37.30 -17.07
C LYS A 91 -21.62 38.05 -17.46
N GLU A 92 -22.77 37.37 -17.50
CA GLU A 92 -24.05 38.02 -17.80
C GLU A 92 -24.51 38.97 -16.69
N GLU A 93 -24.23 38.65 -15.42
CA GLU A 93 -24.59 39.52 -14.29
C GLU A 93 -23.70 40.78 -14.23
N GLU A 94 -22.43 40.65 -14.59
CA GLU A 94 -21.49 41.77 -14.63
C GLU A 94 -21.83 42.78 -15.75
N GLU A 95 -22.21 42.31 -16.96
CA GLU A 95 -22.66 43.20 -18.05
C GLU A 95 -23.96 43.96 -17.70
N LYS A 96 -24.87 43.34 -16.96
CA LYS A 96 -26.11 44.00 -16.50
C LYS A 96 -25.85 45.07 -15.44
N LYS A 97 -24.79 44.96 -14.63
CA LYS A 97 -24.41 45.98 -13.64
C LYS A 97 -23.72 47.20 -14.27
N ILE A 98 -22.97 47.02 -15.36
CA ILE A 98 -22.20 48.10 -16.00
C ILE A 98 -23.09 49.02 -16.86
N THR A 99 -24.19 48.50 -17.41
CA THR A 99 -25.07 49.27 -18.32
C THR A 99 -26.11 50.16 -17.61
N GLY A 100 -26.29 50.04 -16.29
CA GLY A 100 -27.33 50.77 -15.54
C GLY A 100 -26.93 52.11 -14.91
N PHE A 101 -25.64 52.48 -14.89
CA PHE A 101 -25.17 53.55 -13.99
C PHE A 101 -24.25 54.62 -14.60
N CYS A 102 -24.32 54.88 -15.91
CA CYS A 102 -23.51 55.92 -16.53
C CYS A 102 -24.27 56.74 -17.59
N HIS A 103 -24.90 57.84 -17.17
CA HIS A 103 -24.93 59.02 -18.05
C HIS A 103 -24.92 60.40 -17.35
N GLU A 104 -25.23 60.55 -16.06
CA GLU A 104 -25.29 61.91 -15.46
C GLU A 104 -24.45 62.17 -14.19
N SER A 105 -23.92 61.15 -13.50
CA SER A 105 -23.30 61.36 -12.19
C SER A 105 -21.76 61.42 -12.19
N VAL A 106 -21.10 61.12 -13.31
CA VAL A 106 -19.63 60.95 -13.38
C VAL A 106 -18.88 62.29 -13.44
N GLN A 107 -19.51 63.39 -13.88
CA GLN A 107 -18.83 64.70 -13.94
C GLN A 107 -18.69 65.41 -12.58
N TRP A 108 -19.50 65.10 -11.58
CA TRP A 108 -19.48 65.82 -10.31
C TRP A 108 -18.49 65.22 -9.28
N LEU A 109 -18.26 63.91 -9.32
CA LEU A 109 -17.32 63.23 -8.41
C LEU A 109 -15.84 63.40 -8.78
N TYR A 110 -15.52 63.67 -10.05
CA TYR A 110 -14.13 63.91 -10.49
C TYR A 110 -13.54 65.22 -9.94
N GLY A 111 -14.38 66.20 -9.54
CA GLY A 111 -13.93 67.48 -9.00
C GLY A 111 -13.54 67.44 -7.52
N GLN A 112 -14.16 66.58 -6.70
CA GLN A 112 -13.86 66.47 -5.26
C GLN A 112 -12.84 65.39 -4.91
N ALA A 113 -12.69 64.35 -5.76
CA ALA A 113 -11.73 63.28 -5.51
C ALA A 113 -10.25 63.71 -5.71
N CYS A 114 -9.98 64.83 -6.40
CA CYS A 114 -8.61 65.30 -6.64
C CYS A 114 -7.98 66.08 -5.48
N GLN A 115 -8.73 66.50 -4.44
CA GLN A 115 -8.15 67.26 -3.31
C GLN A 115 -7.95 66.45 -2.02
N LEU A 116 -8.44 65.22 -1.95
CA LEU A 116 -8.22 64.32 -0.80
C LEU A 116 -7.24 63.17 -1.07
N ALA A 117 -6.73 63.05 -2.30
CA ALA A 117 -5.84 61.95 -2.69
C ALA A 117 -4.36 62.17 -2.30
N GLU A 118 -3.95 63.35 -1.84
CA GLU A 118 -2.52 63.69 -1.66
C GLU A 118 -1.98 63.59 -0.22
N THR A 119 -2.76 63.16 0.78
CA THR A 119 -2.26 63.11 2.18
C THR A 119 -2.34 61.74 2.84
N THR A 120 -2.52 60.65 2.10
CA THR A 120 -2.50 59.28 2.68
C THR A 120 -1.68 58.26 1.88
N ASP A 121 -0.60 58.69 1.24
CA ASP A 121 0.30 57.78 0.50
C ASP A 121 1.57 57.37 1.28
N GLY A 122 1.61 57.66 2.58
CA GLY A 122 2.78 57.40 3.44
C GLY A 122 2.80 56.04 4.15
N ASP A 123 1.67 55.33 4.29
CA ASP A 123 1.60 54.10 5.11
C ASP A 123 1.13 52.84 4.36
N ARG A 124 0.90 52.92 3.04
CA ARG A 124 0.36 51.80 2.27
C ARG A 124 1.37 50.67 1.98
N GLN A 125 2.67 50.89 2.19
CA GLN A 125 3.71 49.87 2.02
C GLN A 125 3.92 48.96 3.24
N LYS A 126 3.35 49.27 4.42
CA LYS A 126 3.43 48.36 5.59
C LYS A 126 2.37 47.26 5.59
N ALA A 127 1.34 47.35 4.75
CA ALA A 127 0.21 46.40 4.74
C ALA A 127 0.47 45.11 3.92
N THR A 128 1.46 45.09 3.03
CA THR A 128 1.72 43.92 2.15
C THR A 128 2.42 42.78 2.88
N GLY A 129 3.17 43.06 3.95
CA GLY A 129 3.84 42.03 4.76
C GLY A 129 2.86 41.07 5.47
N HIS A 130 1.64 41.52 5.77
CA HIS A 130 0.64 40.67 6.42
C HIS A 130 0.07 39.59 5.49
N ARG A 131 -0.05 39.85 4.18
CA ARG A 131 -0.61 38.88 3.22
C ARG A 131 0.31 37.67 3.07
N ASN A 132 1.61 37.90 2.95
CA ASN A 132 2.59 36.81 2.83
C ASN A 132 2.64 35.95 4.09
N LEU A 133 2.52 36.56 5.28
CA LEU A 133 2.48 35.82 6.53
C LEU A 133 1.22 34.95 6.64
N VAL A 134 0.05 35.47 6.26
CA VAL A 134 -1.19 34.69 6.25
C VAL A 134 -1.11 33.52 5.28
N VAL A 135 -0.52 33.71 4.09
CA VAL A 135 -0.31 32.62 3.12
C VAL A 135 0.63 31.56 3.68
N VAL A 136 1.77 31.95 4.26
CA VAL A 136 2.73 31.00 4.86
C VAL A 136 2.07 30.22 6.01
N VAL A 137 1.33 30.89 6.90
CA VAL A 137 0.61 30.23 7.99
C VAL A 137 -0.42 29.25 7.44
N LYS A 138 -1.20 29.62 6.42
CA LYS A 138 -2.15 28.69 5.77
C LYS A 138 -1.44 27.47 5.19
N VAL A 139 -0.34 27.65 4.45
CA VAL A 139 0.44 26.54 3.88
C VAL A 139 0.96 25.61 4.98
N VAL A 140 1.51 26.17 6.06
CA VAL A 140 1.99 25.39 7.21
C VAL A 140 0.85 24.59 7.85
N VAL A 141 -0.31 25.21 8.06
CA VAL A 141 -1.49 24.52 8.59
C VAL A 141 -1.93 23.37 7.68
N VAL A 142 -1.99 23.59 6.37
CA VAL A 142 -2.32 22.53 5.40
C VAL A 142 -1.31 21.38 5.47
N VAL A 143 -0.01 21.67 5.49
CA VAL A 143 1.03 20.64 5.59
C VAL A 143 0.90 19.85 6.89
N VAL A 144 0.66 20.52 8.02
CA VAL A 144 0.43 19.84 9.31
C VAL A 144 -0.79 18.94 9.26
N VAL A 145 -1.90 19.40 8.67
CA VAL A 145 -3.13 18.59 8.52
C VAL A 145 -2.85 17.36 7.66
N VAL A 146 -2.14 17.51 6.53
CA VAL A 146 -1.77 16.38 5.66
C VAL A 146 -0.91 15.36 6.42
N VAL A 147 0.09 15.82 7.18
CA VAL A 147 0.94 14.93 8.00
C VAL A 147 0.09 14.18 9.04
N VAL A 148 -0.84 14.86 9.71
CA VAL A 148 -1.75 14.22 10.68
C VAL A 148 -2.63 13.16 10.02
N VAL A 149 -3.20 13.45 8.85
CA VAL A 149 -4.02 12.49 8.10
C VAL A 149 -3.19 11.26 7.72
N VAL A 150 -1.96 11.43 7.21
CA VAL A 150 -1.06 10.31 6.87
C VAL A 150 -0.77 9.45 8.09
N VAL A 151 -0.52 10.05 9.26
CA VAL A 151 -0.31 9.31 10.50
C VAL A 151 -1.56 8.53 10.92
N ILE A 152 -2.75 9.12 10.82
CA ILE A 152 -4.01 8.42 11.13
C ILE A 152 -4.21 7.22 10.21
N VAL A 153 -4.02 7.39 8.90
CA VAL A 153 -4.14 6.30 7.91
C VAL A 153 -3.14 5.18 8.23
N ALA A 154 -1.89 5.51 8.53
CA ALA A 154 -0.88 4.52 8.91
C ALA A 154 -1.30 3.72 10.17
N VAL A 155 -1.86 4.39 11.18
CA VAL A 155 -2.38 3.72 12.39
C VAL A 155 -3.55 2.80 12.05
N VAL A 156 -4.49 3.23 11.22
CA VAL A 156 -5.65 2.41 10.80
C VAL A 156 -5.19 1.16 10.06
N VAL A 157 -4.25 1.29 9.12
CA VAL A 157 -3.68 0.14 8.39
C VAL A 157 -3.07 -0.88 9.35
N VAL A 158 -2.31 -0.42 10.34
CA VAL A 158 -1.72 -1.31 11.36
C VAL A 158 -2.79 -2.01 12.18
N LEU A 159 -3.85 -1.30 12.59
CA LEU A 159 -4.97 -1.90 13.31
C LEU A 159 -5.67 -2.98 12.48
N VAL A 160 -5.91 -2.74 11.19
CA VAL A 160 -6.50 -3.73 10.28
C VAL A 160 -5.62 -4.96 10.18
N VAL A 161 -4.30 -4.80 9.97
CA VAL A 161 -3.36 -5.93 9.92
C VAL A 161 -3.39 -6.74 11.22
N VAL A 162 -3.41 -6.08 12.38
CA VAL A 162 -3.51 -6.76 13.68
C VAL A 162 -4.83 -7.52 13.80
N LEU A 163 -5.96 -6.93 13.39
CA LEU A 163 -7.27 -7.59 13.41
C LEU A 163 -7.29 -8.83 12.52
N VAL A 164 -6.76 -8.75 11.29
CA VAL A 164 -6.66 -9.88 10.37
C VAL A 164 -5.85 -11.03 10.99
N VAL A 165 -4.70 -10.71 11.59
CA VAL A 165 -3.87 -11.69 12.29
C VAL A 165 -4.63 -12.37 13.42
N VAL A 166 -5.33 -11.60 14.26
CA VAL A 166 -6.16 -12.14 15.36
C VAL A 166 -7.26 -13.04 14.81
N LEU A 167 -7.94 -12.63 13.74
CA LEU A 167 -9.03 -13.38 13.12
C LEU A 167 -8.53 -14.73 12.57
N VAL A 168 -7.37 -14.74 11.90
CA VAL A 168 -6.70 -15.98 11.46
C VAL A 168 -6.42 -16.90 12.65
N VAL A 169 -5.84 -16.38 13.74
CA VAL A 169 -5.57 -17.17 14.96
C VAL A 169 -6.85 -17.76 15.55
N VAL A 170 -7.95 -16.99 15.59
CA VAL A 170 -9.24 -17.45 16.10
C VAL A 170 -9.85 -18.54 15.22
N ILE A 171 -9.81 -18.39 13.90
CA ILE A 171 -10.30 -19.41 12.94
C ILE A 171 -9.53 -20.72 13.12
N PHE A 172 -8.19 -20.66 13.19
CA PHE A 172 -7.35 -21.84 13.40
C PHE A 172 -7.62 -22.51 14.76
N SER A 173 -7.87 -21.72 15.80
CA SER A 173 -8.22 -22.23 17.13
C SER A 173 -9.59 -22.91 17.14
N SER A 174 -10.55 -22.37 16.41
CA SER A 174 -11.93 -22.87 16.34
C SER A 174 -12.02 -24.19 15.57
N ASN A 175 -11.25 -24.32 14.49
CA ASN A 175 -11.24 -25.54 13.66
C ASN A 175 -10.68 -26.77 14.41
N SER A 176 -9.96 -26.55 15.51
CA SER A 176 -9.40 -27.62 16.34
C SER A 176 -10.42 -28.26 17.31
N ARG A 177 -11.59 -27.65 17.54
CA ARG A 177 -12.57 -28.10 18.56
C ARG A 177 -13.66 -29.05 18.04
N SER A 178 -13.83 -29.22 16.73
CA SER A 178 -15.01 -29.90 16.16
C SER A 178 -14.93 -31.43 16.10
N SER A 179 -13.87 -32.06 16.59
CA SER A 179 -13.66 -33.52 16.46
C SER A 179 -13.98 -34.31 17.74
N SER A 180 -15.16 -34.08 18.29
CA SER A 180 -15.69 -34.82 19.43
C SER A 180 -16.49 -36.03 18.95
N SER A 181 -15.81 -37.07 18.47
CA SER A 181 -16.25 -38.46 18.64
C SER A 181 -15.30 -39.42 17.93
N SER A 182 -14.93 -40.46 18.66
CA SER A 182 -14.32 -41.73 18.20
C SER A 182 -12.79 -41.80 18.00
N ASN A 183 -12.13 -42.29 19.05
CA ASN A 183 -11.08 -43.31 19.05
C ASN A 183 -10.04 -43.28 17.92
N ARG A 184 -8.86 -42.67 18.17
CA ARG A 184 -7.55 -43.34 17.95
C ARG A 184 -6.36 -42.46 18.36
N SER A 185 -5.71 -42.90 19.41
CA SER A 185 -4.44 -42.48 19.99
C SER A 185 -3.26 -42.65 19.02
N SER A 186 -2.91 -41.63 18.22
CA SER A 186 -1.53 -41.42 17.67
C SER A 186 -1.30 -40.13 16.86
N SER A 187 -2.28 -39.25 16.67
CA SER A 187 -2.18 -38.14 15.69
C SER A 187 -1.91 -36.73 16.26
N SER A 188 -1.70 -36.56 17.57
CA SER A 188 -1.68 -35.24 18.23
C SER A 188 -0.45 -34.37 17.96
N LYS A 189 0.52 -34.82 17.16
CA LYS A 189 1.76 -34.05 16.90
C LYS A 189 1.66 -33.10 15.72
N SER A 190 0.73 -33.30 14.79
CA SER A 190 0.65 -32.47 13.58
C SER A 190 -0.03 -31.13 13.80
N SER A 191 -0.99 -31.04 14.72
CA SER A 191 -1.68 -29.77 15.03
C SER A 191 -0.78 -28.79 15.78
N VAL A 192 0.07 -29.28 16.69
CA VAL A 192 1.01 -28.44 17.45
C VAL A 192 2.04 -27.78 16.52
N VAL A 193 2.55 -28.53 15.53
CA VAL A 193 3.53 -28.01 14.57
C VAL A 193 2.93 -26.90 13.69
N ILE A 194 1.64 -27.00 13.32
CA ILE A 194 0.99 -25.96 12.51
C ILE A 194 0.84 -24.68 13.33
N VAL A 195 0.44 -24.78 14.60
CA VAL A 195 0.30 -23.61 15.47
C VAL A 195 1.67 -22.95 15.72
N GLU A 196 2.71 -23.74 15.95
CA GLU A 196 4.08 -23.23 16.16
C GLU A 196 4.60 -22.47 14.92
N VAL A 197 4.42 -23.03 13.72
CA VAL A 197 4.77 -22.34 12.46
C VAL A 197 3.96 -21.07 12.25
N VAL A 198 2.65 -21.08 12.57
CA VAL A 198 1.81 -19.89 12.45
C VAL A 198 2.28 -18.79 13.41
N VAL A 199 2.65 -19.14 14.64
CA VAL A 199 3.20 -18.18 15.61
C VAL A 199 4.52 -17.60 15.12
N GLU A 200 5.44 -18.41 14.60
CA GLU A 200 6.70 -17.91 14.03
C GLU A 200 6.45 -16.93 12.86
N VAL A 201 5.50 -17.25 11.97
CA VAL A 201 5.14 -16.36 10.85
C VAL A 201 4.55 -15.05 11.38
N ILE A 202 3.69 -15.11 12.39
CA ILE A 202 3.10 -13.92 13.02
C ILE A 202 4.19 -13.05 13.64
N GLU A 203 5.13 -13.62 14.38
CA GLU A 203 6.25 -12.87 14.97
C GLU A 203 7.06 -12.16 13.89
N VAL A 204 7.38 -12.84 12.77
CA VAL A 204 8.10 -12.22 11.64
C VAL A 204 7.30 -11.08 11.00
N VAL A 205 5.99 -11.24 10.84
CA VAL A 205 5.12 -10.18 10.29
C VAL A 205 5.06 -9.00 11.24
N VAL A 206 4.84 -9.23 12.53
CA VAL A 206 4.78 -8.17 13.54
C VAL A 206 6.09 -7.39 13.58
N VAL A 207 7.24 -8.08 13.59
CA VAL A 207 8.55 -7.41 13.58
C VAL A 207 8.71 -6.53 12.33
N LYS A 208 8.33 -7.02 11.15
CA LYS A 208 8.39 -6.22 9.92
C LYS A 208 7.47 -5.00 9.97
N VAL A 209 6.25 -5.14 10.48
CA VAL A 209 5.30 -4.03 10.62
C VAL A 209 5.85 -2.98 11.59
N VAL A 210 6.43 -3.41 12.71
CA VAL A 210 7.06 -2.49 13.68
C VAL A 210 8.23 -1.73 13.06
N VAL A 211 9.09 -2.40 12.29
CA VAL A 211 10.19 -1.74 11.58
C VAL A 211 9.68 -0.72 10.56
N ILE A 212 8.64 -1.06 9.81
CA ILE A 212 8.01 -0.12 8.87
C ILE A 212 7.45 1.10 9.61
N LEU A 213 6.78 0.88 10.74
CA LEU A 213 6.25 1.96 11.57
C LEU A 213 7.34 2.88 12.10
N GLU A 214 8.47 2.32 12.58
CA GLU A 214 9.61 3.10 13.06
C GLU A 214 10.16 4.00 11.94
N ILE A 215 10.33 3.46 10.72
CA ILE A 215 10.75 4.23 9.55
C ILE A 215 9.74 5.34 9.21
N VAL A 216 8.44 5.05 9.22
CA VAL A 216 7.39 6.05 8.96
C VAL A 216 7.46 7.18 9.99
N VAL A 217 7.64 6.86 11.27
CA VAL A 217 7.77 7.85 12.34
C VAL A 217 9.01 8.71 12.12
N GLU A 218 10.17 8.13 11.80
CA GLU A 218 11.39 8.88 11.50
C GLU A 218 11.19 9.84 10.32
N VAL A 219 10.56 9.37 9.23
CA VAL A 219 10.25 10.21 8.06
C VAL A 219 9.33 11.37 8.44
N VAL A 220 8.28 11.11 9.22
CA VAL A 220 7.37 12.16 9.70
C VAL A 220 8.12 13.19 10.55
N VAL A 221 8.99 12.75 11.46
CA VAL A 221 9.81 13.66 12.29
C VAL A 221 10.71 14.53 11.40
N VAL A 222 11.38 13.94 10.40
CA VAL A 222 12.22 14.69 9.46
C VAL A 222 11.41 15.73 8.70
N VAL A 223 10.22 15.38 8.19
CA VAL A 223 9.33 16.31 7.49
C VAL A 223 8.93 17.47 8.40
N VAL A 224 8.53 17.20 9.65
CA VAL A 224 8.18 18.24 10.61
C VAL A 224 9.36 19.16 10.89
N VAL A 225 10.56 18.62 11.10
CA VAL A 225 11.78 19.42 11.31
C VAL A 225 12.07 20.31 10.11
N VAL A 226 11.97 19.78 8.89
CA VAL A 226 12.16 20.55 7.66
C VAL A 226 11.15 21.69 7.57
N VAL A 227 9.87 21.43 7.84
CA VAL A 227 8.81 22.47 7.84
C VAL A 227 9.14 23.55 8.86
N VAL A 228 9.55 23.19 10.09
CA VAL A 228 9.93 24.16 11.12
C VAL A 228 11.13 24.99 10.68
N VAL A 229 12.16 24.38 10.09
CA VAL A 229 13.33 25.10 9.56
C VAL A 229 12.91 26.08 8.47
N VAL A 230 12.06 25.67 7.52
CA VAL A 230 11.53 26.54 6.47
C VAL A 230 10.77 27.73 7.09
N VAL A 231 9.92 27.48 8.08
CA VAL A 231 9.20 28.56 8.79
C VAL A 231 10.17 29.52 9.46
N VAL A 232 11.19 29.02 10.17
CA VAL A 232 12.21 29.86 10.82
C VAL A 232 12.97 30.69 9.79
N VAL A 233 13.38 30.11 8.66
CA VAL A 233 14.07 30.83 7.57
C VAL A 233 13.18 31.92 7.00
N VAL A 234 11.89 31.63 6.74
CA VAL A 234 10.92 32.59 6.22
C VAL A 234 10.68 33.73 7.22
N VAL A 235 10.60 33.44 8.52
CA VAL A 235 10.45 34.45 9.58
C VAL A 235 11.72 35.29 9.71
N ALA A 236 12.90 34.69 9.67
CA ALA A 236 14.18 35.38 9.75
C ALA A 236 14.39 36.31 8.54
N PHE A 237 14.09 35.83 7.33
CA PHE A 237 14.17 36.62 6.10
C PHE A 237 13.22 37.82 6.13
N ASN A 238 11.98 37.62 6.62
CA ASN A 238 11.03 38.72 6.83
C ASN A 238 11.51 39.73 7.89
N SER A 239 12.19 39.25 8.94
CA SER A 239 12.70 40.12 10.02
C SER A 239 13.86 41.00 9.53
N ASN A 240 14.73 40.46 8.68
CA ASN A 240 15.83 41.22 8.08
C ASN A 240 15.33 42.33 7.14
N ASN A 241 14.31 42.05 6.33
CA ASN A 241 13.75 43.04 5.40
C ASN A 241 13.12 44.25 6.11
N ARG A 242 12.63 44.09 7.34
CA ARG A 242 12.08 45.21 8.14
C ARG A 242 13.15 46.14 8.70
N SER A 243 14.39 45.66 8.86
CA SER A 243 15.48 46.48 9.43
C SER A 243 16.04 47.46 8.40
N SER A 244 15.97 47.13 7.11
CA SER A 244 16.53 47.93 6.02
C SER A 244 15.73 49.19 5.67
N THR A 245 14.49 49.34 6.17
CA THR A 245 13.59 50.45 5.82
C THR A 245 13.61 51.62 6.80
N ILE A 246 14.42 51.55 7.87
CA ILE A 246 14.49 52.56 8.96
C ILE A 246 15.79 53.40 8.88
N SER A 247 16.69 53.12 7.93
CA SER A 247 17.91 53.91 7.66
C SER A 247 17.74 54.76 6.41
#